data_AF-A0A7S0FYG5-F1
#
_entry.id   AF-A0A7S0FYG5-F1
#
_cell.length_a   1.000
_cell.length_b   1.000
_cell.length_c   1.000
_cell.angle_alpha   90.00
_cell.angle_beta   90.00
_cell.angle_gamma   90.00
#
_symmetry.space_group_name_H-M   'P 1'
#
loop_
_entity.id
_entity.type
_entity.pdbx_description
1 polymer ?
#
loop_
_entity_poly.entity_id
_entity_poly.type
_entity_poly.pdbx_seq_one_letter_code
_entity_poly.pdbx_strand_id
1 'polypeptide(L)'
;VWIDRSYVFTSLGFFDSLKGREVYFVKTSNDDKDTRRDQVMWTISTPPARGARVYLDFWGGEAHVQKGFAHWSEGWTRVSSEGVSFTPNYGPGPVFSKDFRGGTIEILGNDGNSHGTFLVFVELL
;
A
#
# COMPACT_ATOMS: atom_id res chain seq x y z
N VAL A 1 -4.11 -10.35 6.32
CA VAL A 1 -3.44 -9.38 5.43
C VAL A 1 -4.36 -9.06 4.28
N TRP A 2 -4.72 -10.00 3.40
CA TRP A 2 -5.77 -9.80 2.39
C TRP A 2 -7.11 -10.43 2.78
N ILE A 3 -8.18 -10.12 2.04
CA ILE A 3 -9.50 -10.75 2.22
C ILE A 3 -9.55 -12.17 1.64
N ASP A 4 -8.72 -12.47 0.65
CA ASP A 4 -8.67 -13.72 -0.11
C ASP A 4 -7.50 -14.63 0.32
N ARG A 5 -6.84 -14.31 1.44
CA ARG A 5 -5.73 -15.08 2.02
C ARG A 5 -5.87 -15.16 3.55
N SER A 6 -5.37 -16.23 4.14
CA SER A 6 -5.38 -16.46 5.61
C SER A 6 -4.18 -15.85 6.35
N TYR A 7 -3.40 -14.99 5.69
CA TYR A 7 -2.18 -14.42 6.28
C TYR A 7 -2.48 -13.43 7.41
N VAL A 8 -1.56 -13.34 8.37
CA VAL A 8 -1.70 -12.50 9.58
C VAL A 8 -0.45 -11.65 9.76
N PHE A 9 -0.62 -10.38 10.13
CA PHE A 9 0.52 -9.51 10.47
C PHE A 9 1.27 -10.05 11.69
N THR A 10 2.59 -10.13 11.58
CA THR A 10 3.50 -10.48 12.68
C THR A 10 4.26 -9.26 13.19
N SER A 11 4.36 -8.21 12.38
CA SER A 11 4.93 -6.90 12.75
C SER A 11 4.26 -5.80 11.93
N LEU A 12 4.05 -4.62 12.53
CA LEU A 12 3.57 -3.42 11.84
C LEU A 12 4.71 -2.55 11.30
N GLY A 13 5.98 -2.85 11.63
CA GLY A 13 7.14 -2.10 11.15
C GLY A 13 7.00 -0.59 11.33
N PHE A 14 7.25 0.18 10.26
CA PHE A 14 7.06 1.63 10.21
C PHE A 14 5.71 2.10 10.77
N PHE A 15 4.62 1.36 10.52
CA PHE A 15 3.28 1.77 10.95
C PHE A 15 3.09 1.73 12.47
N ASP A 16 3.94 1.01 13.20
CA ASP A 16 3.95 1.05 14.67
C ASP A 16 4.31 2.45 15.20
N SER A 17 5.17 3.18 14.48
CA SER A 17 5.55 4.56 14.82
C SER A 17 4.41 5.57 14.63
N LEU A 18 3.36 5.18 13.89
CA LEU A 18 2.18 6.02 13.66
C LEU A 18 1.06 5.79 14.68
N LYS A 19 1.28 4.95 15.70
CA LYS A 19 0.29 4.75 16.77
C LYS A 19 -0.16 6.08 17.40
N GLY A 20 -1.46 6.20 17.63
CA GLY A 20 -2.08 7.44 18.11
C GLY A 20 -2.52 8.40 17.00
N ARG A 21 -2.11 8.15 15.74
CA ARG A 21 -2.67 8.80 14.56
C ARG A 21 -3.85 8.00 14.01
N GLU A 22 -4.67 8.67 13.21
CA GLU A 22 -5.85 8.08 12.58
C GLU A 22 -5.45 7.36 11.28
N VAL A 23 -4.84 6.18 11.44
CA VAL A 23 -4.32 5.35 10.35
C VAL A 23 -5.16 4.08 10.18
N TYR A 24 -5.59 3.84 8.95
CA TYR A 24 -6.40 2.69 8.56
C TYR A 24 -5.61 1.78 7.63
N PHE A 25 -5.65 0.47 7.88
CA PHE A 25 -5.24 -0.54 6.92
C PHE A 25 -6.41 -0.86 5.98
N VAL A 26 -6.21 -0.72 4.67
CA VAL A 26 -7.23 -1.06 3.67
C VAL A 26 -7.03 -2.52 3.27
N LYS A 27 -7.95 -3.39 3.72
CA LYS A 27 -7.90 -4.82 3.42
C LYS A 27 -8.48 -5.08 2.03
N THR A 28 -7.62 -5.45 1.08
CA THR A 28 -7.96 -5.69 -0.33
C THR A 28 -7.84 -7.17 -0.72
N SER A 29 -8.13 -7.50 -1.98
CA SER A 29 -7.86 -8.82 -2.58
C SER A 29 -6.42 -8.88 -3.10
N ASN A 30 -5.69 -9.94 -2.79
CA ASN A 30 -4.38 -10.18 -3.40
C ASN A 30 -4.52 -10.55 -4.89
N ASP A 31 -5.67 -11.06 -5.31
CA ASP A 31 -5.87 -11.43 -6.71
C ASP A 31 -5.96 -10.24 -7.68
N ASP A 32 -6.10 -9.02 -7.17
CA ASP A 32 -6.01 -7.79 -7.97
C ASP A 32 -4.58 -7.50 -8.47
N LYS A 33 -3.59 -8.30 -8.02
CA LYS A 33 -2.15 -8.16 -8.32
C LYS A 33 -1.81 -7.96 -9.79
N ASP A 34 -2.59 -8.55 -10.69
CA ASP A 34 -2.33 -8.53 -12.13
C ASP A 34 -3.04 -7.37 -12.87
N THR A 35 -3.67 -6.45 -12.12
CA THR A 35 -4.20 -5.22 -12.71
C THR A 35 -3.09 -4.45 -13.40
N ARG A 36 -3.36 -4.04 -14.64
CA ARG A 36 -2.40 -3.33 -15.46
C ARG A 36 -1.99 -2.00 -14.84
N ARG A 37 -0.72 -1.64 -14.96
CA ARG A 37 -0.14 -0.40 -14.39
C ARG A 37 -0.79 0.90 -14.84
N ASP A 38 -1.47 0.91 -15.98
CA ASP A 38 -2.16 2.07 -16.55
C ASP A 38 -3.67 2.07 -16.26
N GLN A 39 -4.14 1.12 -15.45
CA GLN A 39 -5.53 1.00 -15.03
C GLN A 39 -5.66 1.25 -13.54
N VAL A 40 -6.81 1.80 -13.14
CA VAL A 40 -7.18 1.91 -11.73
C VAL A 40 -7.41 0.50 -11.19
N MET A 41 -6.64 0.14 -10.17
CA MET A 41 -6.78 -1.11 -9.43
C MET A 41 -7.73 -0.94 -8.26
N TRP A 42 -7.52 0.12 -7.47
CA TRP A 42 -8.39 0.44 -6.34
C TRP A 42 -8.76 1.91 -6.33
N THR A 43 -9.99 2.17 -5.87
CA THR A 43 -10.46 3.51 -5.55
C THR A 43 -10.67 3.59 -4.04
N ILE A 44 -10.01 4.54 -3.40
CA ILE A 44 -10.14 4.81 -1.97
C ILE A 44 -10.95 6.08 -1.80
N SER A 45 -12.06 5.99 -1.06
CA SER A 45 -12.90 7.14 -0.72
C SER A 45 -12.55 7.62 0.69
N THR A 46 -12.13 8.88 0.81
CA THR A 46 -11.85 9.56 2.08
C THR A 46 -12.80 10.74 2.29
N PRO A 47 -12.97 11.23 3.54
CA PRO A 47 -13.78 12.42 3.80
C PRO A 47 -13.30 13.64 2.98
N PRO A 48 -14.16 14.32 2.20
CA PRO A 48 -13.73 15.41 1.31
C PRO A 48 -13.08 16.61 2.03
N ALA A 49 -13.42 16.83 3.30
CA ALA A 49 -12.93 17.97 4.08
C ALA A 49 -11.56 17.75 4.74
N ARG A 50 -10.97 16.56 4.61
CA ARG A 50 -9.70 16.19 5.26
C ARG A 50 -8.67 15.75 4.25
N GLY A 51 -7.41 16.12 4.46
CA GLY A 51 -6.32 15.55 3.69
C GLY A 51 -6.17 14.06 4.00
N ALA A 52 -5.52 13.33 3.11
CA ALA A 52 -5.16 11.95 3.35
C ALA A 52 -3.73 11.70 2.92
N ARG A 53 -2.96 10.97 3.72
CA ARG A 53 -1.67 10.43 3.33
C ARG A 53 -1.83 8.94 3.10
N VAL A 54 -1.60 8.50 1.87
CA VAL A 54 -1.61 7.09 1.50
C VAL A 54 -0.20 6.56 1.60
N TYR A 55 -0.07 5.36 2.15
CA TYR A 55 1.15 4.58 2.21
C TYR A 55 0.98 3.28 1.44
N LEU A 56 1.94 2.97 0.57
CA LEU A 56 2.06 1.70 -0.14
C LEU A 56 3.24 0.93 0.41
N ASP A 57 2.99 -0.28 0.89
CA ASP A 57 3.99 -1.18 1.44
C ASP A 57 4.28 -2.32 0.47
N PHE A 58 5.49 -2.29 -0.09
CA PHE A 58 6.00 -3.28 -1.03
C PHE A 58 6.76 -4.38 -0.27
N TRP A 59 6.03 -5.14 0.55
CA TRP A 59 6.53 -6.28 1.34
C TRP A 59 7.35 -7.32 0.54
N GLY A 60 7.19 -7.39 -0.78
CA GLY A 60 7.99 -8.24 -1.67
C GLY A 60 9.34 -7.63 -2.07
N GLY A 61 9.75 -6.53 -1.43
CA GLY A 61 11.02 -5.85 -1.67
C GLY A 61 11.05 -5.00 -2.93
N GLU A 62 12.26 -4.57 -3.32
CA GLU A 62 12.49 -3.73 -4.51
C GLU A 62 11.96 -4.38 -5.80
N ALA A 63 11.94 -5.71 -5.88
CA ALA A 63 11.36 -6.40 -7.04
C ALA A 63 9.86 -6.13 -7.22
N HIS A 64 9.11 -5.83 -6.15
CA HIS A 64 7.72 -5.36 -6.26
C HIS A 64 7.65 -3.87 -6.64
N VAL A 65 8.57 -3.04 -6.11
CA VAL A 65 8.67 -1.60 -6.45
C VAL A 65 8.90 -1.41 -7.95
N GLN A 66 9.73 -2.24 -8.57
CA GLN A 66 10.09 -2.17 -9.99
C GLN A 66 9.01 -2.69 -10.97
N LYS A 67 7.82 -3.07 -10.47
CA LYS A 67 6.69 -3.49 -11.33
C LYS A 67 5.88 -2.27 -11.76
N GLY A 68 4.55 -2.32 -11.68
CA GLY A 68 3.67 -1.24 -12.08
C GLY A 68 4.02 0.07 -11.41
N PHE A 69 4.34 0.05 -10.12
CA PHE A 69 4.64 1.25 -9.34
C PHE A 69 5.75 2.12 -9.94
N ALA A 70 6.83 1.54 -10.44
CA ALA A 70 7.92 2.29 -11.08
C ALA A 70 7.47 3.15 -12.28
N HIS A 71 6.31 2.86 -12.87
CA HIS A 71 5.74 3.62 -13.99
C HIS A 71 4.81 4.75 -13.56
N TRP A 72 4.34 4.75 -12.31
CA TRP A 72 3.40 5.76 -11.79
C TRP A 72 3.80 6.30 -10.41
N SER A 73 5.07 6.14 -10.02
CA SER A 73 5.61 6.59 -8.74
C SER A 73 5.81 8.11 -8.63
N GLU A 74 5.38 8.89 -9.62
CA GLU A 74 5.50 10.35 -9.59
C GLU A 74 4.77 10.95 -8.38
N GLY A 75 5.50 11.75 -7.60
CA GLY A 75 5.01 12.38 -6.38
C GLY A 75 4.95 11.46 -5.15
N TRP A 76 5.36 10.19 -5.27
CA TRP A 76 5.52 9.30 -4.12
C TRP A 76 6.91 9.46 -3.49
N THR A 77 6.97 9.46 -2.16
CA THR A 77 8.21 9.62 -1.40
C THR A 77 8.50 8.34 -0.62
N ARG A 78 9.72 7.83 -0.70
CA ARG A 78 10.14 6.67 0.09
C ARG A 78 10.26 7.04 1.57
N VAL A 79 9.68 6.21 2.43
CA VAL A 79 9.84 6.28 3.88
C VAL A 79 11.16 5.60 4.27
N SER A 80 11.87 6.14 5.27
CA SER A 80 13.18 5.62 5.69
C SER A 80 13.13 4.25 6.36
N SER A 81 12.03 3.94 7.04
CA SER A 81 11.81 2.68 7.76
C SER A 81 11.03 1.70 6.88
N GLU A 82 11.26 0.41 7.11
CA GLU A 82 10.58 -0.65 6.37
C GLU A 82 9.16 -0.92 6.91
N GLY A 83 8.35 -1.55 6.06
CA GLY A 83 6.95 -1.85 6.31
C GLY A 83 6.69 -3.07 7.19
N VAL A 84 5.52 -3.67 6.99
CA VAL A 84 5.00 -4.78 7.79
C VAL A 84 5.66 -6.11 7.45
N SER A 85 5.57 -7.05 8.39
CA SER A 85 5.86 -8.48 8.15
C SER A 85 4.62 -9.32 8.45
N PHE A 86 4.47 -10.45 7.78
CA PHE A 86 3.31 -11.33 7.96
C PHE A 86 3.58 -12.80 7.60
N THR A 87 2.67 -13.67 8.03
CA THR A 87 2.76 -15.11 7.78
C THR A 87 2.60 -15.47 6.30
N PRO A 88 3.22 -16.56 5.80
CA PRO A 88 4.12 -17.46 6.51
C PRO A 88 5.47 -16.83 6.87
N ASN A 89 6.13 -16.07 5.99
CA ASN A 89 7.41 -15.37 6.25
C ASN A 89 7.64 -14.31 5.15
N TYR A 90 6.77 -13.31 5.06
CA TYR A 90 6.85 -12.23 4.06
C TYR A 90 7.11 -10.88 4.71
N GLY A 91 7.68 -9.96 3.93
CA GLY A 91 8.16 -8.68 4.41
C GLY A 91 9.40 -8.82 5.32
N PRO A 92 9.88 -7.69 5.87
CA PRO A 92 9.44 -6.33 5.57
C PRO A 92 9.92 -5.86 4.19
N GLY A 93 9.39 -4.73 3.71
CA GLY A 93 9.78 -4.15 2.43
C GLY A 93 9.68 -2.63 2.39
N PRO A 94 10.03 -1.99 1.27
CA PRO A 94 9.99 -0.53 1.12
C PRO A 94 8.56 0.01 1.27
N VAL A 95 8.45 1.14 1.95
CA VAL A 95 7.19 1.90 2.07
C VAL A 95 7.32 3.23 1.33
N PHE A 96 6.30 3.59 0.57
CA PHE A 96 6.20 4.88 -0.11
C PHE A 96 4.94 5.60 0.35
N SER A 97 5.01 6.93 0.49
CA SER A 97 3.88 7.76 0.88
C SER A 97 3.61 8.87 -0.13
N LYS A 98 2.35 9.29 -0.21
CA LYS A 98 1.92 10.46 -0.98
C LYS A 98 0.71 11.11 -0.33
N ASP A 99 0.70 12.43 -0.36
CA ASP A 99 -0.40 13.24 0.14
C ASP A 99 -1.43 13.48 -0.96
N PHE A 100 -2.69 13.38 -0.57
CA PHE A 100 -3.85 13.60 -1.41
C PHE A 100 -4.81 14.55 -0.71
N ARG A 101 -5.58 15.28 -1.53
CA ARG A 101 -6.80 15.93 -1.04
C ARG A 101 -7.83 14.86 -0.68
N GLY A 102 -8.74 15.21 0.23
CA GLY A 102 -9.88 14.36 0.57
C GLY A 102 -10.77 14.08 -0.63
N GLY A 103 -11.47 12.96 -0.60
CA GLY A 103 -12.37 12.51 -1.66
C GLY A 103 -11.87 11.21 -2.31
N THR A 104 -11.88 11.18 -3.64
CA THR A 104 -11.54 9.99 -4.41
C THR A 104 -10.04 9.93 -4.70
N ILE A 105 -9.40 8.85 -4.28
CA ILE A 105 -7.99 8.56 -4.55
C ILE A 105 -7.90 7.29 -5.40
N GLU A 106 -7.31 7.39 -6.58
CA GLU A 106 -7.08 6.27 -7.47
C GLU A 106 -5.68 5.69 -7.24
N ILE A 107 -5.63 4.38 -7.05
CA ILE A 107 -4.39 3.61 -6.95
C ILE A 107 -4.29 2.73 -8.20
N LEU A 108 -3.23 2.94 -8.97
CA LEU A 108 -3.00 2.25 -10.23
C LEU A 108 -2.47 0.83 -10.03
N GLY A 109 -2.58 0.01 -11.08
CA GLY A 109 -2.23 -1.39 -11.05
C GLY A 109 -0.77 -1.70 -10.79
N ASN A 110 -0.54 -2.89 -10.24
CA ASN A 110 0.78 -3.36 -9.85
C ASN A 110 1.56 -4.03 -10.99
N ASP A 111 0.96 -4.38 -12.14
CA ASP A 111 1.59 -5.27 -13.14
C ASP A 111 2.27 -6.48 -12.47
N GLY A 112 1.57 -7.11 -11.52
CA GLY A 112 2.13 -8.06 -10.57
C GLY A 112 2.84 -9.24 -11.22
N ASN A 113 2.36 -9.69 -12.38
CA ASN A 113 2.82 -10.91 -13.04
C ASN A 113 2.81 -12.10 -12.07
N SER A 114 1.67 -12.29 -11.40
CA SER A 114 1.44 -13.24 -10.31
C SER A 114 2.16 -12.98 -8.99
N HIS A 115 2.98 -11.93 -8.88
CA HIS A 115 3.53 -11.46 -7.60
C HIS A 115 2.50 -10.56 -6.93
N GLY A 116 2.11 -10.88 -5.69
CA GLY A 116 0.99 -10.27 -4.97
C GLY A 116 0.99 -8.74 -4.91
N THR A 117 -0.14 -8.16 -4.54
CA THR A 117 -0.29 -6.69 -4.48
C THR A 117 0.61 -6.11 -3.39
N PHE A 118 0.98 -4.83 -3.49
CA PHE A 118 1.40 -4.08 -2.30
C PHE A 118 0.24 -3.95 -1.30
N LEU A 119 0.54 -3.56 -0.07
CA LEU A 119 -0.46 -3.27 0.97
C LEU A 119 -0.70 -1.76 1.05
N VAL A 120 -1.89 -1.37 1.50
CA VAL A 120 -2.29 0.05 1.54
C VAL A 120 -2.69 0.45 2.96
N PHE A 121 -2.13 1.56 3.41
CA PHE A 121 -2.54 2.23 4.64
C PHE A 121 -2.90 3.69 4.32
N VAL A 122 -3.85 4.24 5.06
CA VAL A 122 -4.35 5.61 4.86
C VAL A 122 -4.37 6.32 6.21
N GLU A 123 -3.61 7.40 6.34
CA GLU A 123 -3.69 8.34 7.45
C GLU A 123 -4.60 9.50 7.06
N LEU A 124 -5.60 9.82 7.89
CA LEU A 124 -6.39 11.03 7.73
C LEU A 124 -5.69 12.21 8.40
N LEU A 125 -5.49 13.30 7.66
CA LEU A 125 -4.81 14.53 8.10
C LEU A 125 -5.80 15.58 8.64
#